data_AF-A0A0G2H7Z4-F1
#
_entry.id   AF-A0A0G2H7Z4-F1
#
_cell.length_a   1.000
_cell.length_b   1.000
_cell.length_c   1.000
_cell.angle_alpha   90.00
_cell.angle_beta   90.00
_cell.angle_gamma   90.00
#
_symmetry.space_group_name_H-M   'P 1'
#
loop_
_entity.id
_entity.type
_entity.pdbx_description
1 polymer ?
#
loop_
_entity_poly.entity_id
_entity_poly.type
_entity_poly.pdbx_seq_one_letter_code
_entity_poly.pdbx_strand_id
1 'polypeptide(L)'
;MKLFGRFFQARDDYQNLDSAQYIEKKGFAEDISEGKFSLPLIHALCSETQHRGRLMSILQRRKTGVELSVDIRKLALNDIKATGGLEYAKNTARDLQEAVSETLSQYEDKVGAKNWIFRLVQKRLEIEA
;
A
#
# COMPACT_ATOMS: atom_id res chain seq x y z
N MET A 1 17.74 -2.54 8.60
CA MET A 1 16.28 -2.66 8.82
C MET A 1 15.42 -1.63 8.09
N LYS A 2 15.90 -0.41 7.77
CA LYS A 2 15.06 0.63 7.13
C LYS A 2 14.40 0.21 5.81
N LEU A 3 15.13 -0.52 4.96
CA LEU A 3 14.64 -0.95 3.65
C LEU A 3 13.47 -1.95 3.75
N PHE A 4 13.65 -3.00 4.57
CA PHE A 4 12.60 -4.01 4.78
C PHE A 4 11.34 -3.40 5.42
N GLY A 5 11.48 -2.48 6.38
CA GLY A 5 10.33 -1.78 6.97
C GLY A 5 9.56 -0.95 5.95
N ARG A 6 10.26 -0.27 5.02
CA ARG A 6 9.62 0.47 3.93
C ARG A 6 8.88 -0.47 2.97
N PHE A 7 9.52 -1.57 2.58
CA PHE A 7 8.88 -2.61 1.76
C PHE A 7 7.59 -3.11 2.41
N PHE A 8 7.66 -3.48 3.70
CA PHE A 8 6.53 -3.99 4.45
C PHE A 8 5.36 -2.99 4.51
N GLN A 9 5.66 -1.71 4.77
CA GLN A 9 4.63 -0.67 4.81
C GLN A 9 4.01 -0.39 3.43
N ALA A 10 4.83 -0.28 2.38
CA ALA A 10 4.33 -0.04 1.02
C ALA A 10 3.44 -1.19 0.54
N ARG A 11 3.82 -2.43 0.86
CA ARG A 11 3.03 -3.62 0.59
C ARG A 11 1.70 -3.61 1.35
N ASP A 12 1.71 -3.27 2.63
CA ASP A 12 0.49 -3.18 3.46
C ASP A 12 -0.50 -2.14 2.91
N ASP A 13 0.00 -0.95 2.57
CA ASP A 13 -0.79 0.14 1.99
C ASP A 13 -1.43 -0.27 0.64
N TYR A 14 -0.71 -1.01 -0.21
CA TYR A 14 -1.24 -1.56 -1.46
C TYR A 14 -2.30 -2.64 -1.21
N GLN A 15 -2.01 -3.64 -0.36
CA GLN A 15 -2.90 -4.77 -0.11
C GLN A 15 -4.23 -4.36 0.55
N ASN A 16 -4.21 -3.29 1.35
CA ASN A 16 -5.41 -2.72 1.96
C ASN A 16 -6.48 -2.29 0.94
N LEU A 17 -6.03 -1.82 -0.25
CA LEU A 17 -6.92 -1.27 -1.28
C LEU A 17 -7.14 -2.18 -2.50
N ASP A 18 -6.24 -3.13 -2.75
CA ASP A 18 -6.30 -3.98 -3.95
C ASP A 18 -7.17 -5.22 -3.77
N SER A 19 -7.08 -5.91 -2.63
CA SER A 19 -7.53 -7.29 -2.60
C SER A 19 -9.04 -7.43 -2.31
N ALA A 20 -9.75 -8.07 -3.24
CA ALA A 20 -11.10 -8.58 -3.02
C ALA A 20 -11.17 -9.55 -1.80
N GLN A 21 -10.03 -10.15 -1.44
CA GLN A 21 -9.87 -11.02 -0.26
C GLN A 21 -9.66 -10.26 1.07
N TYR A 22 -9.13 -9.02 1.07
CA TYR A 22 -9.12 -8.18 2.30
C TYR A 22 -10.50 -7.62 2.62
N ILE A 23 -11.35 -7.42 1.59
CA ILE A 23 -12.73 -6.96 1.74
C ILE A 23 -13.51 -7.86 2.72
N GLU A 24 -13.29 -9.17 2.68
CA GLU A 24 -13.95 -10.14 3.57
C GLU A 24 -13.32 -10.27 4.97
N LYS A 25 -12.00 -10.08 5.11
CA LYS A 25 -11.28 -10.39 6.36
C LYS A 25 -11.02 -9.21 7.30
N LYS A 26 -10.88 -7.99 6.77
CA LYS A 26 -10.44 -6.82 7.56
C LYS A 26 -11.36 -5.60 7.44
N GLY A 27 -12.41 -5.69 6.63
CA GLY A 27 -13.29 -4.57 6.31
C GLY A 27 -12.78 -3.78 5.11
N PHE A 28 -13.68 -3.54 4.15
CA PHE A 28 -13.39 -2.84 2.89
C PHE A 28 -12.68 -1.47 3.11
N ALA A 29 -11.48 -1.29 2.56
CA ALA A 29 -10.73 -0.04 2.56
C ALA A 29 -10.65 0.62 3.96
N GLU A 30 -10.23 -0.15 4.96
CA GLU A 30 -10.06 0.28 6.35
C GLU A 30 -9.19 1.55 6.44
N ASP A 31 -8.13 1.68 5.65
CA ASP A 31 -7.26 2.87 5.66
C ASP A 31 -8.03 4.15 5.31
N ILE A 32 -9.07 4.05 4.48
CA ILE A 32 -9.94 5.19 4.12
C ILE A 32 -10.84 5.55 5.32
N SER A 33 -11.40 4.55 6.01
CA SER A 33 -12.16 4.74 7.26
C SER A 33 -11.29 5.35 8.38
N GLU A 34 -10.04 4.89 8.46
CA GLU A 34 -9.03 5.36 9.39
C GLU A 34 -8.40 6.70 8.98
N GLY A 35 -8.78 7.26 7.83
CA GLY A 35 -8.20 8.49 7.30
C GLY A 35 -6.67 8.46 7.23
N LYS A 36 -6.08 7.26 7.07
CA LYS A 36 -4.65 7.04 6.98
C LYS A 36 -4.17 7.58 5.64
N PHE A 37 -3.10 8.37 5.68
CA PHE A 37 -2.42 8.82 4.47
C PHE A 37 -1.54 7.70 3.94
N SER A 38 -2.17 6.67 3.35
CA SER A 38 -1.47 5.58 2.69
C SER A 38 -0.83 6.06 1.39
N LEU A 39 0.22 5.36 0.95
CA LEU A 39 0.95 5.66 -0.29
C LEU A 39 0.05 5.91 -1.52
N PRO A 40 -0.97 5.07 -1.82
CA PRO A 40 -1.85 5.29 -2.96
C PRO A 40 -2.72 6.57 -2.82
N LEU A 41 -3.14 6.91 -1.60
CA LEU A 41 -3.89 8.15 -1.34
C LEU A 41 -3.00 9.38 -1.46
N ILE A 42 -1.77 9.34 -0.94
CA ILE A 42 -0.80 10.43 -1.10
C ILE A 42 -0.58 10.72 -2.58
N HIS A 43 -0.35 9.69 -3.39
CA HIS A 43 -0.21 9.83 -4.84
C HIS A 43 -1.43 10.51 -5.45
N ALA A 44 -2.64 10.03 -5.13
CA ALA A 44 -3.89 10.59 -5.65
C ALA A 44 -4.12 12.07 -5.26
N LEU A 45 -3.69 12.47 -4.06
CA LEU A 45 -3.81 13.86 -3.59
C LEU A 45 -2.77 14.80 -4.21
N CYS A 46 -1.63 14.26 -4.65
CA CYS A 46 -0.61 14.98 -5.40
C CYS A 46 -0.96 15.12 -6.89
N SER A 47 -1.83 14.27 -7.43
CA SER A 47 -2.37 14.44 -8.78
C SER A 47 -3.33 15.63 -8.80
N GLU A 48 -3.01 16.68 -9.55
CA GLU A 48 -3.87 17.88 -9.73
C GLU A 48 -5.10 17.57 -10.62
N THR A 49 -5.99 16.72 -10.11
CA THR A 49 -7.18 16.25 -10.81
C THR A 49 -8.45 16.64 -10.06
N GLN A 50 -9.60 16.53 -10.73
CA GLN A 50 -10.92 16.68 -10.11
C GLN A 50 -11.14 15.72 -8.90
N HIS A 51 -10.42 14.60 -8.85
CA HIS A 51 -10.51 13.61 -7.77
C HIS A 51 -9.95 14.12 -6.44
N ARG A 52 -8.93 15.01 -6.48
CA ARG A 52 -8.26 15.55 -5.28
C ARG A 52 -9.24 16.26 -4.34
N GLY A 53 -10.10 17.13 -4.89
CA GLY A 53 -11.07 17.89 -4.09
C GLY A 53 -12.04 16.97 -3.37
N ARG A 54 -12.56 15.96 -4.08
CA ARG A 54 -13.49 14.97 -3.52
C ARG A 54 -12.82 14.10 -2.45
N LEU A 55 -11.62 13.58 -2.70
CA LEU A 55 -10.84 12.83 -1.71
C LEU A 55 -10.59 13.65 -0.45
N MET A 56 -10.26 14.94 -0.59
CA MET A 56 -10.06 15.84 0.54
C MET A 56 -11.35 16.04 1.35
N SER A 57 -12.51 16.20 0.70
CA SER A 57 -13.81 16.29 1.39
C SER A 57 -14.15 15.02 2.16
N ILE A 58 -13.84 13.84 1.62
CA ILE A 58 -14.04 12.56 2.30
C ILE A 58 -13.17 12.47 3.56
N LEU A 59 -11.89 12.85 3.46
CA LEU A 59 -10.97 12.89 4.61
C LEU A 59 -11.40 13.88 5.68
N GLN A 60 -11.92 15.05 5.29
CA GLN A 60 -12.44 16.05 6.23
C GLN A 60 -13.70 15.57 6.95
N ARG A 61 -14.62 14.91 6.25
CA ARG A 61 -15.83 14.34 6.86
C ARG A 61 -15.51 13.29 7.92
N ARG A 62 -14.43 12.54 7.75
CA ARG A 62 -13.96 11.58 8.76
C ARG A 62 -13.43 12.27 10.02
N LYS A 63 -12.81 13.46 9.91
CA LYS A 63 -12.34 14.23 11.08
C LYS A 63 -13.48 14.67 12.01
N THR A 64 -14.73 14.67 11.52
CA THR A 64 -15.91 15.00 12.34
C THR A 64 -16.47 13.77 13.09
N GLY A 65 -15.77 12.63 13.08
CA GLY A 65 -16.17 11.42 13.80
C GLY A 65 -17.31 10.63 13.13
N VAL A 66 -17.67 10.98 11.89
CA VAL A 66 -18.73 10.30 11.13
C VAL A 66 -18.15 9.11 10.39
N GLU A 67 -18.71 7.93 10.62
CA GLU A 67 -18.33 6.71 9.92
C GLU A 67 -18.65 6.81 8.42
N LEU A 68 -17.72 6.36 7.57
CA LEU A 68 -17.89 6.40 6.12
C LEU A 68 -18.72 5.22 5.63
N SER A 69 -19.80 5.53 4.91
CA SER A 69 -20.60 4.49 4.24
C SER A 69 -19.76 3.71 3.23
N VAL A 70 -20.17 2.47 2.95
CA VAL A 70 -19.49 1.61 1.96
C VAL A 70 -19.39 2.29 0.60
N ASP A 71 -20.42 3.02 0.17
CA ASP A 71 -20.45 3.70 -1.13
C ASP A 71 -19.44 4.85 -1.20
N ILE A 72 -19.25 5.61 -0.12
CA ILE A 72 -18.23 6.66 -0.06
C ILE A 72 -16.83 6.05 -0.13
N ARG A 73 -16.61 4.92 0.55
CA ARG A 73 -15.33 4.20 0.45
C ARG A 73 -15.06 3.69 -0.96
N LYS A 74 -16.07 3.15 -1.64
CA LYS A 74 -15.96 2.71 -3.05
C LYS A 74 -15.63 3.88 -3.97
N LEU A 75 -16.27 5.03 -3.76
CA LEU A 75 -16.00 6.24 -4.51
C LEU A 75 -14.56 6.73 -4.32
N ALA A 76 -14.07 6.77 -3.07
CA ALA A 76 -12.69 7.13 -2.77
C ALA A 76 -11.69 6.15 -3.40
N LEU A 77 -11.97 4.84 -3.37
CA LEU A 77 -11.12 3.84 -4.02
C LEU A 77 -11.09 4.03 -5.54
N ASN A 78 -12.22 4.30 -6.18
CA ASN A 78 -12.28 4.56 -7.62
C ASN A 78 -11.48 5.81 -7.99
N ASP A 79 -11.52 6.85 -7.15
CA ASP A 79 -10.72 8.06 -7.34
C ASP A 79 -9.22 7.79 -7.23
N ILE A 80 -8.80 7.01 -6.23
CA ILE A 80 -7.41 6.59 -6.07
C ILE A 80 -6.94 5.73 -7.25
N LYS A 81 -7.82 4.87 -7.80
CA LYS A 81 -7.50 4.08 -8.99
C LYS A 81 -7.40 4.96 -10.25
N ALA A 82 -8.31 5.92 -10.41
CA ALA A 82 -8.34 6.83 -11.56
C ALA A 82 -7.10 7.73 -11.66
N THR A 83 -6.45 8.04 -10.53
CA THR A 83 -5.18 8.79 -10.52
C THR A 83 -3.95 7.91 -10.69
N GLY A 84 -4.10 6.58 -10.78
CA GLY A 84 -2.98 5.65 -10.81
C GLY A 84 -2.33 5.40 -9.44
N GLY A 85 -2.94 5.86 -8.34
CA GLY A 85 -2.37 5.73 -7.00
C GLY A 85 -2.13 4.28 -6.56
N LEU A 86 -3.04 3.36 -6.94
CA LEU A 86 -2.88 1.94 -6.61
C LEU A 86 -1.70 1.32 -7.36
N GLU A 87 -1.56 1.64 -8.65
CA GLU A 87 -0.45 1.17 -9.49
C GLU A 87 0.89 1.73 -9.00
N TYR A 88 0.92 3.01 -8.61
CA TYR A 88 2.09 3.62 -7.99
C TYR A 88 2.52 2.90 -6.70
N ALA A 89 1.56 2.54 -5.84
CA ALA A 89 1.86 1.82 -4.61
C ALA A 89 2.37 0.39 -4.88
N LYS A 90 1.77 -0.32 -5.84
CA LYS A 90 2.21 -1.64 -6.30
C LYS A 90 3.66 -1.59 -6.79
N ASN A 91 3.97 -0.66 -7.70
CA ASN A 91 5.30 -0.52 -8.27
C ASN A 91 6.34 -0.12 -7.22
N THR A 92 6.02 0.84 -6.36
CA THR A 92 6.91 1.22 -5.24
C THR A 92 7.24 0.03 -4.34
N ALA A 93 6.24 -0.81 -4.03
CA ALA A 93 6.44 -1.98 -3.19
C ALA A 93 7.27 -3.06 -3.89
N ARG A 94 7.13 -3.22 -5.22
CA ARG A 94 7.97 -4.11 -6.05
C ARG A 94 9.42 -3.65 -6.10
N ASP A 95 9.68 -2.38 -6.36
CA ASP A 95 11.03 -1.82 -6.39
C ASP A 95 11.74 -2.02 -5.04
N LEU A 96 11.00 -1.84 -3.94
CA LEU A 96 11.52 -2.10 -2.60
C LEU A 96 11.76 -3.59 -2.35
N GLN A 97 10.91 -4.49 -2.87
CA GLN A 97 11.10 -5.94 -2.78
C GLN A 97 12.40 -6.38 -3.48
N GLU A 98 12.63 -5.85 -4.69
CA GLU A 98 13.84 -6.11 -5.47
C GLU A 98 15.08 -5.62 -4.72
N ALA A 99 15.07 -4.37 -4.23
CA ALA A 99 16.16 -3.81 -3.44
C ALA A 99 16.45 -4.63 -2.16
N VAL A 100 15.41 -5.14 -1.47
CA VAL A 100 15.59 -6.05 -0.31
C VAL A 100 16.28 -7.33 -0.73
N SER A 101 15.90 -7.91 -1.87
CA SER A 101 16.47 -9.16 -2.40
C SER A 101 17.93 -9.00 -2.83
N GLU A 102 18.25 -7.91 -3.53
CA GLU A 102 19.62 -7.57 -3.91
C GLU A 102 20.50 -7.37 -2.68
N THR A 103 20.01 -6.58 -1.72
CA THR A 103 20.73 -6.32 -0.47
C THR A 103 21.01 -7.62 0.29
N LEU A 104 20.02 -8.52 0.40
CA LEU A 104 20.20 -9.81 1.04
C LEU A 104 21.25 -10.67 0.30
N SER A 105 21.18 -10.71 -1.03
CA SER A 105 22.14 -11.46 -1.85
C SER A 105 23.57 -10.95 -1.62
N GLN A 106 23.78 -9.64 -1.60
CA GLN A 106 25.08 -9.05 -1.30
C GLN A 106 25.64 -9.45 0.08
N TYR A 107 24.79 -9.57 1.10
CA TYR A 107 25.22 -10.04 2.42
C TYR A 107 25.53 -11.54 2.43
N GLU A 108 24.69 -12.35 1.79
CA GLU A 108 24.92 -13.80 1.66
C GLU A 108 26.24 -14.09 0.93
N ASP A 109 26.56 -13.35 -0.12
CA ASP A 109 27.78 -13.52 -0.89
C ASP A 109 29.03 -13.15 -0.06
N LYS A 110 28.95 -12.09 0.76
CA LYS A 110 30.03 -11.70 1.69
C LYS A 110 30.27 -12.72 2.79
N VAL A 111 29.21 -13.39 3.25
CA VAL A 111 29.28 -14.41 4.31
C VAL A 111 29.60 -15.80 3.73
N GLY A 112 29.33 -16.03 2.44
CA GLY A 112 29.47 -17.33 1.78
C GLY A 112 28.34 -18.31 2.13
N ALA A 113 27.21 -17.84 2.65
CA ALA A 113 26.09 -18.69 3.05
C ALA A 113 24.73 -18.01 2.83
N LYS A 114 23.73 -18.80 2.41
CA LYS A 114 22.35 -18.33 2.24
C LYS A 114 21.62 -18.19 3.58
N ASN A 115 20.82 -17.15 3.72
CA ASN A 115 19.96 -16.95 4.88
C ASN A 115 18.52 -17.38 4.56
N TRP A 116 18.26 -18.69 4.73
CA TRP A 116 16.98 -19.30 4.39
C TRP A 116 15.78 -18.73 5.15
N ILE A 117 16.00 -18.22 6.38
CA ILE A 117 14.94 -17.59 7.16
C ILE A 117 14.46 -16.32 6.45
N PHE A 118 15.39 -15.44 6.03
CA PHE A 118 15.00 -14.23 5.29
C PHE A 118 14.43 -14.56 3.91
N ARG A 119 14.96 -15.56 3.21
CA ARG A 119 14.38 -16.01 1.92
C ARG A 119 12.94 -16.50 2.07
N LEU A 120 12.64 -17.24 3.15
CA LEU A 120 11.28 -17.67 3.45
C LEU A 120 10.36 -16.47 3.74
N VAL A 121 10.83 -15.49 4.53
CA VAL A 121 10.06 -14.26 4.81
C VAL A 121 9.78 -13.48 3.53
N GLN A 122 10.76 -13.32 2.63
CA GLN A 122 10.54 -12.67 1.33
C GLN A 122 9.46 -13.39 0.52
N LYS A 123 9.52 -14.73 0.45
CA LYS A 123 8.54 -15.51 -0.31
C LYS A 123 7.12 -15.38 0.25
N ARG A 124 6.98 -15.29 1.57
CA ARG A 124 5.68 -15.07 2.25
C ARG A 124 5.10 -13.68 2.01
N LEU A 125 5.95 -12.69 1.75
CA LEU A 125 5.56 -11.30 1.54
C LEU A 125 5.55 -10.90 0.06
N GLU A 126 5.79 -11.84 -0.84
CA GLU A 126 5.88 -11.56 -2.29
C GLU A 126 4.60 -10.91 -2.81
N ILE A 127 4.77 -9.87 -3.64
CA ILE A 127 3.69 -9.24 -4.39
C ILE A 127 3.60 -9.95 -5.74
N GLU A 128 2.47 -10.62 -6.00
CA GLU A 128 2.23 -11.32 -7.25
C GLU A 128 2.19 -10.35 -8.45
N ALA A 129 2.60 -10.86 -9.62
CA ALA A 129 2.72 -10.10 -10.86
C ALA A 129 1.35 -9.63 -11.38
#